data_AF-A0A3Q8XFM7-F1
#
_entry.id   AF-A0A3Q8XFM7-F1
#
_cell.length_a   1.000
_cell.length_b   1.000
_cell.length_c   1.000
_cell.angle_alpha   90.00
_cell.angle_beta   90.00
_cell.angle_gamma   90.00
#
_symmetry.space_group_name_H-M   'P 1'
#
loop_
_entity.id
_entity.type
_entity.pdbx_description
1 polymer ?
#
loop_
_entity_poly.entity_id
_entity_poly.type
_entity_poly.pdbx_seq_one_letter_code
_entity_poly.pdbx_strand_id
1 'polypeptide(L)'
;MQDAIAVQSLKSDIALLRQNIWPPQNLANVEGLPIYYGTKTEVEDYYRQWTGLIERAQDLFQPFMEDEVLDAIHLPSHLNLPLFYFHVDRIRINKTRAKESKSFRGIASLIEKCGQFEPEQVQAMSAWLDSDDNAALVAHREFIDLRTYVFQHGQSEYTRTRFYVNGIVLSTEAHFELVDARDKPRKQRSDSYNAPLADNNTWKIYGKYR
;
A
#
# COMPACT_ATOMS: atom_id res chain seq x y z
N MET A 1 -5.35 3.12 -26.33
CA MET A 1 -4.98 1.77 -25.83
C MET A 1 -3.57 1.93 -25.29
N GLN A 2 -3.36 1.70 -24.00
CA GLN A 2 -2.06 1.96 -23.38
C GLN A 2 -1.02 1.01 -23.99
N ASP A 3 0.12 1.54 -24.43
CA ASP A 3 1.16 0.74 -25.07
C ASP A 3 1.80 -0.20 -24.05
N ALA A 4 1.35 -1.46 -24.05
CA ALA A 4 1.79 -2.48 -23.10
C ALA A 4 3.30 -2.73 -23.19
N ILE A 5 3.91 -2.58 -24.36
CA ILE A 5 5.35 -2.75 -24.56
C ILE A 5 6.09 -1.58 -23.91
N ALA A 6 5.63 -0.34 -24.15
CA ALA A 6 6.21 0.84 -23.52
C ALA A 6 6.10 0.81 -21.99
N VAL A 7 4.96 0.38 -21.44
CA VAL A 7 4.78 0.22 -19.99
C VAL A 7 5.70 -0.85 -19.43
N GLN A 8 5.89 -1.97 -20.13
CA GLN A 8 6.79 -3.04 -19.67
C GLN A 8 8.28 -2.64 -19.75
N SER A 9 8.66 -1.89 -20.79
CA SER A 9 10.00 -1.29 -20.89
C SER A 9 10.25 -0.32 -19.74
N LEU A 10 9.33 0.62 -19.49
CA LEU A 10 9.41 1.56 -18.37
C LEU A 10 9.60 0.85 -17.03
N LYS A 11 8.82 -0.21 -16.75
CA LYS A 11 8.97 -1.00 -15.52
C LYS A 11 10.34 -1.64 -15.38
N SER A 12 10.90 -2.16 -16.48
CA SER A 12 12.24 -2.76 -16.48
C SER A 12 13.31 -1.72 -16.18
N ASP A 13 13.21 -0.54 -16.79
CA ASP A 13 14.16 0.58 -16.57
C ASP A 13 14.10 1.09 -15.13
N ILE A 14 12.88 1.25 -14.58
CA ILE A 14 12.66 1.61 -13.16
C ILE A 14 13.29 0.56 -12.24
N ALA A 15 13.06 -0.73 -12.51
CA ALA A 15 13.61 -1.80 -11.69
C ALA A 15 15.15 -1.80 -11.72
N LEU A 16 15.75 -1.61 -12.90
CA LEU A 16 17.20 -1.54 -13.08
C LEU A 16 17.79 -0.35 -12.32
N LEU A 17 17.21 0.85 -12.47
CA LEU A 17 17.69 2.03 -11.75
C LEU A 17 17.57 1.81 -10.23
N ARG A 18 16.41 1.33 -9.77
CA ARG A 18 16.15 1.05 -8.35
C ARG A 18 17.19 0.10 -7.75
N GLN A 19 17.60 -0.95 -8.46
CA GLN A 19 18.63 -1.87 -7.97
C GLN A 19 19.98 -1.19 -7.69
N ASN A 20 20.29 -0.11 -8.40
CA ASN A 20 21.57 0.57 -8.30
C ASN A 20 21.58 1.72 -7.28
N ILE A 21 20.46 2.44 -7.13
CA ILE A 21 20.42 3.69 -6.35
C ILE A 21 19.45 3.67 -5.16
N TRP A 22 18.78 2.54 -4.91
CA TRP A 22 17.88 2.37 -3.77
C TRP A 22 18.43 1.32 -2.79
N PRO A 23 18.47 1.60 -1.48
CA PRO A 23 18.02 2.82 -0.81
C PRO A 23 18.97 4.02 -1.04
N PRO A 24 18.46 5.27 -0.91
CA PRO A 24 19.31 6.46 -0.97
C PRO A 24 20.37 6.43 0.14
N GLN A 25 21.64 6.61 -0.22
CA GLN A 25 22.76 6.53 0.74
C GLN A 25 23.02 7.83 1.51
N ASN A 26 22.66 8.97 0.92
CA ASN A 26 22.96 10.30 1.46
C ASN A 26 21.76 10.94 2.19
N LEU A 27 20.71 10.18 2.46
CA LEU A 27 19.51 10.67 3.14
C LEU A 27 19.35 9.99 4.49
N ALA A 28 18.81 10.73 5.46
CA ALA A 28 18.40 10.13 6.72
C ALA A 28 17.23 9.15 6.49
N ASN A 29 17.12 8.14 7.33
CA ASN A 29 16.11 7.10 7.23
C ASN A 29 15.26 7.03 8.50
N VAL A 30 13.98 6.71 8.32
CA VAL A 30 13.11 6.31 9.44
C VAL A 30 13.32 4.84 9.71
N GLU A 31 13.78 4.51 10.92
CA GLU A 31 14.19 3.15 11.29
C GLU A 31 13.12 2.09 10.96
N GLY A 32 13.56 1.10 10.16
CA GLY A 32 12.73 -0.04 9.76
C GLY A 32 11.65 0.29 8.73
N LEU A 33 11.64 1.50 8.14
CA LEU A 33 10.67 1.92 7.13
C LEU A 33 11.38 2.46 5.89
N PRO A 34 10.85 2.25 4.67
CA PRO A 34 11.41 2.80 3.44
C PRO A 34 11.01 4.27 3.26
N ILE A 35 11.24 5.09 4.29
CA ILE A 35 11.00 6.53 4.30
C ILE A 35 12.35 7.20 4.52
N TYR A 36 12.75 8.03 3.56
CA TYR A 36 14.02 8.74 3.55
C TYR A 36 13.76 10.24 3.52
N TYR A 37 14.62 11.03 4.15
CA TYR A 37 14.46 12.47 4.24
C TYR A 37 15.79 13.19 4.31
N GLY A 38 15.81 14.43 3.86
CA GLY A 38 17.00 15.28 3.88
C GLY A 38 16.68 16.73 3.58
N THR A 39 17.73 17.49 3.33
CA THR A 39 17.62 18.88 2.88
C THR A 39 17.01 18.96 1.48
N LYS A 40 16.54 20.16 1.10
CA LYS A 40 16.02 20.41 -0.25
C LYS A 40 17.01 20.01 -1.34
N THR A 41 18.28 20.40 -1.20
CA THR A 41 19.32 20.12 -2.20
C THR A 41 19.61 18.63 -2.34
N GLU A 42 19.79 17.90 -1.22
CA GLU A 42 20.08 16.45 -1.28
C GLU A 42 18.95 15.67 -1.95
N VAL A 43 17.70 16.05 -1.68
CA VAL A 43 16.53 15.39 -2.24
C VAL A 43 16.31 15.78 -3.69
N GLU A 44 16.55 17.03 -4.08
CA GLU A 44 16.54 17.45 -5.49
C GLU A 44 17.60 16.70 -6.31
N ASP A 45 18.81 16.55 -5.78
CA ASP A 45 19.88 15.80 -6.44
C ASP A 45 19.55 14.30 -6.56
N TYR A 46 18.88 13.73 -5.56
CA TYR A 46 18.36 12.36 -5.67
C TYR A 46 17.21 12.26 -6.68
N TYR A 47 16.27 13.20 -6.67
CA TYR A 47 15.13 13.25 -7.59
C TYR A 47 15.56 13.33 -9.05
N ARG A 48 16.62 14.12 -9.35
CA ARG A 48 17.19 14.25 -10.71
C ARG A 48 17.59 12.92 -11.34
N GLN A 49 17.97 11.93 -10.55
CA GLN A 49 18.31 10.59 -11.04
C GLN A 49 17.07 9.84 -11.56
N TRP A 50 15.88 10.18 -11.07
CA TRP A 50 14.60 9.57 -11.43
C TRP A 50 13.81 10.36 -12.47
N THR A 51 14.11 11.65 -12.68
CA THR A 51 13.31 12.58 -13.49
C THR A 51 12.93 12.02 -14.86
N GLY A 52 13.89 11.50 -15.63
CA GLY A 52 13.59 10.97 -16.96
C GLY A 52 12.65 9.76 -16.97
N LEU A 53 12.62 8.94 -15.90
CA LEU A 53 11.66 7.83 -15.78
C LEU A 53 10.29 8.30 -15.26
N ILE A 54 10.27 9.33 -14.41
CA ILE A 54 9.03 9.95 -13.91
C ILE A 54 8.31 10.65 -15.06
N GLU A 55 9.01 11.45 -15.86
CA GLU A 55 8.43 12.15 -17.02
C GLU A 55 7.87 11.15 -18.04
N ARG A 56 8.63 10.10 -18.38
CA ARG A 56 8.14 9.01 -19.24
C ARG A 56 6.89 8.33 -18.66
N ALA A 57 6.81 8.18 -17.34
CA ALA A 57 5.63 7.63 -16.69
C ALA A 57 4.44 8.60 -16.77
N GLN A 58 4.66 9.90 -16.56
CA GLN A 58 3.62 10.91 -16.72
C GLN A 58 3.08 10.90 -18.15
N ASP A 59 3.94 10.90 -19.16
CA ASP A 59 3.53 10.86 -20.58
C ASP A 59 2.68 9.61 -20.91
N LEU A 60 3.06 8.45 -20.38
CA LEU A 60 2.35 7.18 -20.66
C LEU A 60 1.03 7.03 -19.89
N PHE A 61 0.86 7.75 -18.78
CA PHE A 61 -0.31 7.65 -17.90
C PHE A 61 -1.15 8.93 -17.84
N GLN A 62 -0.76 9.98 -18.57
CA GLN A 62 -1.50 11.23 -18.70
C GLN A 62 -2.92 10.94 -19.23
N PRO A 63 -3.98 11.34 -18.52
CA PRO A 63 -5.34 11.21 -19.01
C PRO A 63 -5.54 12.01 -20.30
N PHE A 64 -6.35 11.46 -21.21
CA PHE A 64 -6.66 12.13 -22.47
C PHE A 64 -7.50 13.40 -22.20
N MET A 65 -7.09 14.53 -22.79
CA MET A 65 -7.70 15.86 -22.62
C MET A 65 -7.50 16.56 -21.26
N GLU A 66 -6.54 16.14 -20.43
CA GLU A 66 -6.12 16.91 -19.25
C GLU A 66 -4.85 17.72 -19.56
N ASP A 67 -4.95 19.04 -19.44
CA ASP A 67 -3.86 19.98 -19.67
C ASP A 67 -2.88 20.04 -18.48
N GLU A 68 -3.32 19.66 -17.27
CA GLU A 68 -2.48 19.62 -16.08
C GLU A 68 -1.67 18.31 -16.05
N VAL A 69 -0.34 18.44 -15.95
CA VAL A 69 0.55 17.27 -15.84
C VAL A 69 0.23 16.49 -14.57
N LEU A 70 0.00 15.18 -14.73
CA LEU A 70 -0.28 14.28 -13.63
C LEU A 70 0.85 14.34 -12.58
N ASP A 71 0.52 14.65 -11.33
CA ASP A 71 1.51 14.63 -10.25
C ASP A 71 2.15 13.23 -10.12
N ALA A 72 3.48 13.19 -9.98
CA ALA A 72 4.24 11.96 -9.82
C ALA A 72 3.75 11.10 -8.64
N ILE A 73 3.20 11.71 -7.57
CA ILE A 73 2.63 10.97 -6.43
C ILE A 73 1.34 10.23 -6.78
N HIS A 74 0.70 10.58 -7.91
CA HIS A 74 -0.52 9.97 -8.43
C HIS A 74 -0.25 8.93 -9.52
N LEU A 75 1.01 8.75 -9.93
CA LEU A 75 1.38 7.67 -10.85
C LEU A 75 1.04 6.29 -10.27
N PRO A 76 0.72 5.30 -11.11
CA PRO A 76 0.30 4.00 -10.62
C PRO A 76 1.36 3.31 -9.77
N SER A 77 0.96 2.87 -8.57
CA SER A 77 1.87 2.29 -7.58
C SER A 77 2.65 1.06 -8.09
N HIS A 78 2.07 0.34 -9.06
CA HIS A 78 2.67 -0.86 -9.65
C HIS A 78 3.85 -0.57 -10.59
N LEU A 79 4.16 0.70 -10.88
CA LEU A 79 5.41 1.12 -11.52
C LEU A 79 6.60 1.08 -10.56
N ASN A 80 6.35 1.07 -9.25
CA ASN A 80 7.38 1.00 -8.20
C ASN A 80 8.38 2.16 -8.18
N LEU A 81 7.99 3.33 -8.69
CA LEU A 81 8.73 4.59 -8.50
C LEU A 81 8.70 5.04 -7.04
N PRO A 82 9.78 5.61 -6.47
CA PRO A 82 9.72 6.28 -5.18
C PRO A 82 8.72 7.44 -5.20
N LEU A 83 8.04 7.66 -4.07
CA LEU A 83 7.16 8.82 -3.91
C LEU A 83 7.95 9.99 -3.33
N PHE A 84 7.98 11.10 -4.06
CA PHE A 84 8.67 12.31 -3.63
C PHE A 84 7.69 13.31 -3.05
N TYR A 85 8.00 13.83 -1.87
CA TYR A 85 7.29 14.98 -1.31
C TYR A 85 8.30 16.08 -1.00
N PHE A 86 8.03 17.28 -1.50
CA PHE A 86 8.87 18.43 -1.26
C PHE A 86 8.25 19.37 -0.23
N HIS A 87 9.10 20.11 0.49
CA HIS A 87 8.70 21.11 1.47
C HIS A 87 7.82 20.51 2.58
N VAL A 88 8.34 19.53 3.32
CA VAL A 88 7.59 18.80 4.33
C VAL A 88 7.87 19.37 5.71
N ASP A 89 6.81 19.84 6.39
CA ASP A 89 6.88 20.33 7.77
C ASP A 89 6.80 19.17 8.77
N ARG A 90 6.03 18.13 8.45
CA ARG A 90 5.80 17.03 9.38
C ARG A 90 5.39 15.76 8.67
N ILE A 91 5.82 14.62 9.20
CA ILE A 91 5.15 13.34 8.94
C ILE A 91 4.61 12.71 10.20
N ARG A 92 3.51 11.98 10.06
CA ARG A 92 2.98 11.11 11.10
C ARG A 92 2.81 9.69 10.59
N ILE A 93 3.48 8.76 11.23
CA ILE A 93 3.38 7.33 10.92
C ILE A 93 2.39 6.70 11.90
N ASN A 94 1.37 6.05 11.37
CA ASN A 94 0.36 5.38 12.18
C ASN A 94 0.32 3.88 11.87
N LYS A 95 0.28 3.06 12.92
CA LYS A 95 -0.04 1.63 12.83
C LYS A 95 -1.53 1.43 12.93
N THR A 96 -2.13 0.89 11.88
CA THR A 96 -3.57 0.56 11.88
C THR A 96 -3.73 -0.94 11.67
N ARG A 97 -4.48 -1.60 12.56
CA ARG A 97 -4.95 -2.96 12.27
C ARG A 97 -6.01 -2.89 11.18
N ALA A 98 -5.77 -3.59 10.09
CA ALA A 98 -6.67 -3.69 8.95
C ALA A 98 -7.05 -5.16 8.73
N LYS A 99 -8.06 -5.37 7.90
CA LYS A 99 -8.49 -6.70 7.46
C LYS A 99 -8.63 -6.71 5.94
N GLU A 100 -8.17 -7.78 5.34
CA GLU A 100 -8.51 -8.16 3.97
C GLU A 100 -9.75 -9.04 4.04
N SER A 101 -10.75 -8.75 3.20
CA SER A 101 -12.01 -9.51 3.13
C SER A 101 -12.23 -10.03 1.72
N LYS A 102 -12.47 -11.35 1.59
CA LYS A 102 -12.82 -12.02 0.33
C LYS A 102 -14.08 -12.84 0.52
N SER A 103 -14.96 -12.85 -0.48
CA SER A 103 -16.20 -13.64 -0.44
C SER A 103 -16.13 -14.81 -1.42
N PHE A 104 -16.63 -15.97 -1.00
CA PHE A 104 -16.58 -17.22 -1.75
C PHE A 104 -17.94 -17.92 -1.73
N ARG A 105 -18.24 -18.63 -2.82
CA ARG A 105 -19.41 -19.51 -2.98
C ARG A 105 -19.01 -20.98 -3.15
N GLY A 106 -17.73 -21.29 -3.10
CA GLY A 106 -17.22 -22.64 -3.30
C GLY A 106 -15.95 -22.85 -2.50
N ILE A 107 -15.83 -24.05 -1.92
CA ILE A 107 -14.70 -24.46 -1.10
C ILE A 107 -13.41 -24.51 -1.92
N ALA A 108 -13.45 -24.99 -3.16
CA ALA A 108 -12.26 -25.12 -3.99
C ALA A 108 -11.55 -23.77 -4.23
N SER A 109 -12.31 -22.72 -4.61
CA SER A 109 -11.75 -21.39 -4.83
C SER A 109 -11.32 -20.72 -3.52
N LEU A 110 -11.99 -21.02 -2.41
CA LEU A 110 -11.56 -20.59 -1.09
C LEU A 110 -10.20 -21.20 -0.74
N ILE A 111 -10.04 -22.51 -0.87
CA ILE A 111 -8.77 -23.22 -0.56
C ILE A 111 -7.65 -22.73 -1.48
N GLU A 112 -7.92 -22.53 -2.76
CA GLU A 112 -6.95 -22.00 -3.72
C GLU A 112 -6.39 -20.62 -3.30
N LYS A 113 -7.24 -19.75 -2.72
CA LYS A 113 -6.86 -18.38 -2.34
C LYS A 113 -6.42 -18.21 -0.89
N CYS A 114 -6.92 -19.04 0.02
CA CYS A 114 -6.74 -18.89 1.47
C CYS A 114 -5.88 -20.00 2.09
N GLY A 115 -5.51 -21.02 1.32
CA GLY A 115 -4.75 -22.16 1.80
C GLY A 115 -5.63 -23.26 2.38
N GLN A 116 -4.98 -24.27 2.95
CA GLN A 116 -5.65 -25.44 3.52
C GLN A 116 -6.22 -25.13 4.92
N PHE A 117 -7.22 -25.93 5.29
CA PHE A 117 -7.89 -25.93 6.59
C PHE A 117 -8.05 -27.38 7.04
N GLU A 118 -8.30 -27.58 8.34
CA GLU A 118 -8.52 -28.93 8.87
C GLU A 118 -9.78 -29.57 8.24
N PRO A 119 -9.82 -30.90 8.05
CA PRO A 119 -10.93 -31.57 7.39
C PRO A 119 -12.31 -31.26 8.00
N GLU A 120 -12.41 -31.16 9.33
CA GLU A 120 -13.66 -30.85 10.03
C GLU A 120 -14.12 -29.41 9.76
N GLN A 121 -13.16 -28.48 9.62
CA GLN A 121 -13.45 -27.11 9.25
C GLN A 121 -13.93 -27.01 7.79
N VAL A 122 -13.34 -27.79 6.90
CA VAL A 122 -13.80 -27.89 5.50
C VAL A 122 -15.23 -28.42 5.44
N GLN A 123 -15.56 -29.45 6.24
CA GLN A 123 -16.94 -29.96 6.34
C GLN A 123 -17.91 -28.90 6.88
N ALA A 124 -17.53 -28.15 7.92
CA ALA A 124 -18.38 -27.08 8.47
C ALA A 124 -18.66 -25.96 7.44
N MET A 125 -17.64 -25.59 6.66
CA MET A 125 -17.79 -24.62 5.57
C MET A 125 -18.71 -25.13 4.45
N SER A 126 -18.60 -26.40 4.06
CA SER A 126 -19.50 -27.02 3.07
C SER A 126 -20.94 -27.05 3.57
N ALA A 127 -21.16 -27.53 4.80
CA ALA A 127 -22.48 -27.57 5.42
C ALA A 127 -23.13 -26.19 5.51
N TRP A 128 -22.35 -25.14 5.73
CA TRP A 128 -22.84 -23.76 5.67
C TRP A 128 -23.32 -23.37 4.27
N LEU A 129 -22.53 -23.65 3.24
CA LEU A 129 -22.90 -23.34 1.85
C LEU A 129 -24.14 -24.12 1.41
N ASP A 130 -24.28 -25.36 1.86
CA ASP A 130 -25.42 -26.23 1.53
C ASP A 130 -26.69 -25.86 2.34
N SER A 131 -26.59 -24.98 3.33
CA SER A 131 -27.71 -24.62 4.21
C SER A 131 -28.72 -23.67 3.57
N ASP A 132 -28.30 -22.84 2.61
CA ASP A 132 -29.15 -21.84 1.94
C ASP A 132 -28.51 -21.40 0.61
N ASP A 133 -29.32 -21.17 -0.43
CA ASP A 133 -28.83 -20.70 -1.74
C ASP A 133 -28.16 -19.31 -1.69
N ASN A 134 -28.43 -18.52 -0.66
CA ASN A 134 -27.80 -17.23 -0.39
C ASN A 134 -26.62 -17.31 0.58
N ALA A 135 -26.30 -18.50 1.09
CA ALA A 135 -25.15 -18.70 1.95
C ALA A 135 -23.85 -18.41 1.19
N ALA A 136 -22.96 -17.67 1.84
CA ALA A 136 -21.62 -17.40 1.35
C ALA A 136 -20.61 -17.53 2.50
N LEU A 137 -19.35 -17.73 2.12
CA LEU A 137 -18.22 -17.71 3.05
C LEU A 137 -17.45 -16.41 2.87
N VAL A 138 -17.09 -15.78 3.98
CA VAL A 138 -16.23 -14.59 3.98
C VAL A 138 -14.94 -14.92 4.70
N ALA A 139 -13.82 -14.81 3.98
CA ALA A 139 -12.49 -14.97 4.52
C ALA A 139 -11.94 -13.62 5.00
N HIS A 140 -11.47 -13.58 6.23
CA HIS A 140 -10.77 -12.44 6.82
C HIS A 140 -9.34 -12.78 7.15
N ARG A 141 -8.41 -11.95 6.66
CA ARG A 141 -7.01 -11.95 7.08
C ARG A 141 -6.67 -10.62 7.71
N GLU A 142 -6.26 -10.64 8.96
CA GLU A 142 -5.78 -9.44 9.65
C GLU A 142 -4.36 -9.11 9.20
N PHE A 143 -4.08 -7.82 9.03
CA PHE A 143 -2.73 -7.36 8.75
C PHE A 143 -2.48 -5.99 9.38
N ILE A 144 -1.20 -5.65 9.51
CA ILE A 144 -0.79 -4.31 9.93
C ILE A 144 -0.65 -3.44 8.68
N ASP A 145 -1.44 -2.37 8.66
CA ASP A 145 -1.41 -1.36 7.62
C ASP A 145 -0.76 -0.09 8.19
N LEU A 146 0.48 0.15 7.77
CA LEU A 146 1.22 1.38 8.03
C LEU A 146 0.92 2.35 6.92
N ARG A 147 0.54 3.56 7.33
CA ARG A 147 0.41 4.72 6.45
C ARG A 147 1.13 5.89 7.06
N THR A 148 1.65 6.72 6.18
CA THR A 148 2.23 8.01 6.54
C THR A 148 1.26 9.10 6.14
N TYR A 149 1.16 10.10 7.00
CA TYR A 149 0.42 11.33 6.77
C TYR A 149 1.47 12.41 6.58
N VAL A 150 1.59 12.94 5.35
CA VAL A 150 2.59 13.95 4.99
C VAL A 150 1.93 15.32 5.04
N PHE A 151 2.48 16.22 5.84
CA PHE A 151 2.04 17.61 5.95
C PHE A 151 3.07 18.48 5.22
N GLN A 152 2.67 19.05 4.09
CA GLN A 152 3.53 19.92 3.29
C GLN A 152 3.33 21.38 3.64
N HIS A 153 4.40 22.15 3.53
CA HIS A 153 4.45 23.57 3.84
C HIS A 153 3.43 24.34 2.99
N GLY A 154 2.67 25.20 3.66
CA GLY A 154 1.62 26.00 3.01
C GLY A 154 0.37 25.21 2.59
N GLN A 155 0.31 23.90 2.82
CA GLN A 155 -0.86 23.07 2.56
C GLN A 155 -1.68 22.88 3.83
N SER A 156 -3.00 23.08 3.76
CA SER A 156 -3.89 22.89 4.90
C SER A 156 -4.18 21.42 5.18
N GLU A 157 -4.21 20.60 4.12
CA GLU A 157 -4.52 19.18 4.18
C GLU A 157 -3.24 18.33 4.13
N TYR A 158 -3.31 17.15 4.76
CA TYR A 158 -2.24 16.16 4.65
C TYR A 158 -2.49 15.21 3.48
N THR A 159 -1.41 14.67 2.91
CA THR A 159 -1.46 13.56 1.96
C THR A 159 -1.30 12.24 2.70
N ARG A 160 -2.29 11.35 2.58
CA ARG A 160 -2.26 10.03 3.21
C ARG A 160 -1.69 8.99 2.25
N THR A 161 -0.53 8.44 2.56
CA THR A 161 0.29 7.69 1.60
C THR A 161 0.64 6.29 2.08
N ARG A 162 0.54 5.31 1.17
CA ARG A 162 1.11 3.97 1.32
C ARG A 162 2.49 3.96 0.70
N PHE A 163 3.44 3.28 1.33
CA PHE A 163 4.86 3.42 0.96
C PHE A 163 5.65 2.11 0.92
N TYR A 164 5.02 0.97 1.20
CA TYR A 164 5.72 -0.31 1.31
C TYR A 164 6.42 -0.77 0.03
N VAL A 165 5.80 -0.50 -1.11
CA VAL A 165 6.31 -0.91 -2.43
C VAL A 165 7.27 0.15 -2.92
N ASN A 166 6.75 1.36 -3.08
CA ASN A 166 7.42 2.52 -3.67
C ASN A 166 8.58 3.06 -2.81
N GLY A 167 8.40 3.10 -1.49
CA GLY A 167 9.16 3.97 -0.59
C GLY A 167 8.78 5.44 -0.73
N ILE A 168 9.21 6.26 0.23
CA ILE A 168 9.00 7.71 0.24
C ILE A 168 10.35 8.41 0.40
N VAL A 169 10.52 9.52 -0.30
CA VAL A 169 11.65 10.46 -0.17
C VAL A 169 11.09 11.86 0.11
N LEU A 170 11.58 12.53 1.16
CA LEU A 170 11.05 13.80 1.65
C LEU A 170 12.12 14.89 1.66
N SER A 171 11.88 16.03 1.00
CA SER A 171 12.61 17.24 1.37
C SER A 171 11.91 17.92 2.54
N THR A 172 12.70 18.31 3.54
CA THR A 172 12.18 18.74 4.84
C THR A 172 12.47 20.21 5.10
N GLU A 173 11.55 20.87 5.79
CA GLU A 173 11.76 22.22 6.31
C GLU A 173 12.62 22.20 7.58
N ALA A 174 13.21 23.35 7.93
CA ALA A 174 14.14 23.44 9.08
C ALA A 174 13.52 23.02 10.43
N HIS A 175 12.20 23.09 10.54
CA HIS A 175 11.43 22.75 11.74
C HIS A 175 10.71 21.39 11.62
N PHE A 176 11.21 20.51 10.74
CA PHE A 176 10.58 19.24 10.42
C PHE A 176 10.36 18.35 11.66
N GLU A 177 9.14 17.82 11.78
CA GLU A 177 8.75 16.92 12.86
C GLU A 177 8.46 15.50 12.35
N LEU A 178 9.13 14.51 12.93
CA LEU A 178 8.85 13.09 12.72
C LEU A 178 8.03 12.51 13.89
N VAL A 179 6.75 12.29 13.67
CA VAL A 179 5.86 11.70 14.68
C VAL A 179 5.64 10.22 14.39
N ASP A 180 6.40 9.36 15.06
CA ASP A 180 6.16 7.92 15.04
C ASP A 180 5.13 7.52 16.11
N ALA A 181 3.92 7.19 15.66
CA ALA A 181 2.81 6.76 16.51
C ALA A 181 2.49 5.27 16.32
N ARG A 182 3.46 4.44 15.90
CA ARG A 182 3.24 3.00 15.69
C ARG A 182 2.84 2.25 16.96
N ASP A 183 3.29 2.69 18.12
CA ASP A 183 3.02 2.01 19.39
C ASP A 183 1.79 2.52 20.14
N LYS A 184 1.10 3.55 19.60
CA LYS A 184 -0.11 4.07 20.25
C LYS A 184 -1.24 3.03 20.19
N PRO A 185 -1.77 2.57 21.35
CA PRO A 185 -2.86 1.61 21.38
C PRO A 185 -4.11 2.23 20.75
N ARG A 186 -4.70 1.54 19.77
CA ARG A 186 -5.97 1.93 19.16
C ARG A 186 -7.12 1.10 19.70
N LYS A 187 -8.26 1.76 19.91
CA LYS A 187 -9.53 1.11 20.26
C LYS A 187 -9.85 0.06 19.21
N GLN A 188 -10.11 -1.17 19.65
CA GLN A 188 -10.58 -2.25 18.79
C GLN A 188 -11.92 -1.83 18.18
N ARG A 189 -12.09 -2.07 16.87
CA ARG A 189 -13.37 -1.77 16.23
C ARG A 189 -14.42 -2.76 16.72
N SER A 190 -15.65 -2.29 16.88
CA SER A 190 -16.78 -3.09 17.35
C SER A 190 -17.35 -4.05 16.30
N ASP A 191 -16.92 -3.96 15.04
CA ASP A 191 -17.42 -4.75 13.90
C ASP A 191 -16.61 -6.04 13.65
N SER A 192 -15.95 -6.58 14.67
CA SER A 192 -15.27 -7.88 14.56
C SER A 192 -16.29 -9.01 14.50
N TYR A 193 -16.23 -9.83 13.44
CA TYR A 193 -16.99 -11.07 13.37
C TYR A 193 -16.46 -12.03 14.45
N ASN A 194 -17.38 -12.70 15.13
CA ASN A 194 -17.07 -13.68 16.17
C ASN A 194 -17.39 -15.08 15.65
N ALA A 195 -16.78 -16.10 16.26
CA ALA A 195 -16.99 -17.52 15.95
C ALA A 195 -16.73 -17.90 14.47
N PRO A 196 -15.46 -17.94 14.03
CA PRO A 196 -15.13 -18.43 12.69
C PRO A 196 -15.49 -19.92 12.52
N LEU A 197 -15.96 -20.29 11.33
CA LEU A 197 -16.18 -21.67 10.89
C LEU A 197 -14.84 -22.41 10.69
N ALA A 198 -13.80 -21.67 10.29
CA ALA A 198 -12.47 -22.19 10.05
C ALA A 198 -11.40 -21.14 10.36
N ASP A 199 -10.24 -21.59 10.84
CA ASP A 199 -9.08 -20.74 11.13
C ASP A 199 -7.80 -21.52 10.84
N ASN A 200 -6.94 -20.98 9.98
CA ASN A 200 -5.62 -21.54 9.67
C ASN A 200 -4.46 -20.65 10.14
N ASN A 201 -4.68 -19.82 11.16
CA ASN A 201 -3.79 -18.80 11.72
C ASN A 201 -3.51 -17.60 10.80
N THR A 202 -3.86 -17.69 9.51
CA THR A 202 -3.73 -16.59 8.54
C THR A 202 -5.10 -16.05 8.16
N TRP A 203 -6.02 -16.96 7.84
CA TRP A 203 -7.38 -16.67 7.39
C TRP A 203 -8.38 -17.24 8.39
N LYS A 204 -9.34 -16.41 8.75
CA LYS A 204 -10.54 -16.79 9.50
C LYS A 204 -11.73 -16.75 8.57
N ILE A 205 -12.48 -17.83 8.49
CA ILE A 205 -13.64 -17.96 7.61
C ILE A 205 -14.92 -17.83 8.43
N TYR A 206 -15.86 -17.03 7.94
CA TYR A 206 -17.15 -16.81 8.57
C TYR A 206 -18.28 -17.13 7.61
N GLY A 207 -19.36 -17.67 8.13
CA GLY A 207 -20.62 -17.77 7.41
C GLY A 207 -21.28 -16.39 7.29
N LYS A 208 -21.79 -16.07 6.10
CA LYS A 208 -22.55 -14.85 5.85
C LYS A 208 -23.76 -15.16 4.97
N TYR A 209 -24.93 -14.67 5.38
CA TYR A 209 -26.08 -14.53 4.48
C TYR A 209 -25.97 -13.22 3.73
N ARG A 210 -26.40 -13.22 2.47
CA ARG A 210 -26.35 -12.05 1.63
C ARG A 210 -27.55 -11.13 1.84
#